data_AF-A0A378AHE2-F1
#
_entry.id   AF-A0A378AHE2-F1
#
_cell.length_a   1.000
_cell.length_b   1.000
_cell.length_c   1.000
_cell.angle_alpha   90.00
_cell.angle_beta   90.00
_cell.angle_gamma   90.00
#
_symmetry.space_group_name_H-M   'P 1'
#
loop_
_entity.id
_entity.type
_entity.pdbx_description
1 polymer ?
#
loop_
_entity_poly.entity_id
_entity_poly.type
_entity_poly.pdbx_seq_one_letter_code
_entity_poly.pdbx_strand_id
1 'polypeptide(L)'
;MFCFKSLAKEIGSKPYYVGLLLTSLNLYEQALDKDFFDLPMNEKDVDFSYITTALGYKNITDWLGLEDRNDLDAKNLDIENLNKLFAWFFVRDQQGETIIGESRGIKKLNKIVASHAAVDNLIKSKNIEEAYLYTNGQEEALEEALNLAESSLKVVWDMLLKNNKFTERQESHANEISSIARKIKRHIEDAREDER
;
A
#
# COMPACT_ATOMS: atom_id res chain seq x y z
N MET A 1 -29.96 12.68 -12.63
CA MET A 1 -28.72 13.00 -11.88
C MET A 1 -29.12 13.22 -10.42
N PHE A 2 -28.95 12.22 -9.57
CA PHE A 2 -29.23 12.32 -8.14
C PHE A 2 -28.20 13.26 -7.51
N CYS A 3 -28.63 14.43 -7.02
CA CYS A 3 -27.72 15.42 -6.45
C CYS A 3 -27.31 14.97 -5.04
N PHE A 4 -26.02 14.70 -4.81
CA PHE A 4 -25.45 14.29 -3.51
C PHE A 4 -25.92 15.13 -2.34
N LYS A 5 -26.12 16.44 -2.56
CA LYS A 5 -26.60 17.37 -1.53
C LYS A 5 -28.04 17.09 -1.08
N SER A 6 -28.90 16.56 -1.96
CA SER A 6 -30.31 16.25 -1.65
C SER A 6 -30.40 15.01 -0.77
N LEU A 7 -29.76 13.91 -1.20
CA LEU A 7 -29.75 12.65 -0.45
C LEU A 7 -29.04 12.81 0.90
N ALA A 8 -27.90 13.50 0.92
CA ALA A 8 -27.17 13.80 2.15
C ALA A 8 -27.98 14.63 3.15
N LYS A 9 -28.80 15.56 2.66
CA LYS A 9 -29.71 16.35 3.51
C LYS A 9 -30.88 15.52 4.04
N GLU A 10 -31.39 14.56 3.25
CA GLU A 10 -32.46 13.65 3.65
C GLU A 10 -32.01 12.63 4.71
N ILE A 11 -30.78 12.13 4.62
CA ILE A 11 -30.23 11.14 5.58
C ILE A 11 -29.35 11.75 6.68
N GLY A 12 -29.23 13.09 6.72
CA GLY A 12 -28.44 13.80 7.74
C GLY A 12 -26.92 13.56 7.68
N SER A 13 -26.38 13.22 6.50
CA SER A 13 -24.96 12.90 6.30
C SER A 13 -24.21 13.99 5.53
N LYS A 14 -22.87 13.94 5.53
CA LYS A 14 -22.05 14.84 4.70
C LYS A 14 -22.13 14.39 3.24
N PRO A 15 -22.32 15.30 2.24
CA PRO A 15 -22.44 14.94 0.82
C PRO A 15 -21.32 14.04 0.31
N TYR A 16 -20.10 14.29 0.78
CA TYR A 16 -18.92 13.49 0.47
C TYR A 16 -19.00 12.05 1.01
N TYR A 17 -19.53 11.86 2.22
CA TYR A 17 -19.71 10.52 2.79
C TYR A 17 -20.79 9.73 2.01
N VAL A 18 -21.81 10.42 1.52
CA VAL A 18 -22.84 9.81 0.67
C VAL A 18 -22.25 9.34 -0.66
N GLY A 19 -21.34 10.12 -1.27
CA GLY A 19 -20.62 9.70 -2.47
C GLY A 19 -19.85 8.39 -2.27
N LEU A 20 -19.11 8.27 -1.17
CA LEU A 20 -18.42 7.04 -0.77
C LEU A 20 -19.37 5.84 -0.62
N LEU A 21 -20.49 6.02 0.07
CA LEU A 21 -21.46 4.94 0.30
C LEU A 21 -22.08 4.45 -1.01
N LEU A 22 -22.47 5.38 -1.88
CA LEU A 22 -23.06 5.04 -3.17
C LEU A 22 -22.05 4.41 -4.13
N THR A 23 -20.79 4.85 -4.12
CA THR A 23 -19.72 4.22 -4.90
C THR A 23 -19.46 2.80 -4.40
N SER A 24 -19.41 2.62 -3.07
CA SER A 24 -19.27 1.29 -2.45
C SER A 24 -20.45 0.37 -2.81
N LEU A 25 -21.67 0.93 -2.85
CA LEU A 25 -22.87 0.20 -3.25
C LEU A 25 -22.80 -0.21 -4.73
N ASN A 26 -22.39 0.68 -5.62
CA ASN A 26 -22.19 0.33 -7.03
C ASN A 26 -21.19 -0.82 -7.19
N LEU A 27 -20.04 -0.79 -6.51
CA LEU A 27 -19.08 -1.90 -6.56
C LEU A 27 -19.67 -3.23 -6.06
N TYR A 28 -20.49 -3.19 -5.01
CA TYR A 28 -21.22 -4.36 -4.52
C TYR A 28 -22.23 -4.88 -5.55
N GLU A 29 -23.06 -4.01 -6.12
CA GLU A 29 -24.05 -4.38 -7.13
C GLU A 29 -23.37 -4.96 -8.39
N GLN A 30 -22.26 -4.38 -8.83
CA GLN A 30 -21.48 -4.90 -9.97
C GLN A 30 -20.92 -6.30 -9.72
N ALA A 31 -20.54 -6.62 -8.49
CA ALA A 31 -20.09 -7.94 -8.10
C ALA A 31 -21.27 -8.91 -8.00
N LEU A 32 -22.39 -8.48 -7.38
CA LEU A 32 -23.61 -9.28 -7.25
C LEU A 32 -24.22 -9.65 -8.61
N ASP A 33 -24.29 -8.69 -9.55
CA ASP A 33 -24.78 -8.91 -10.92
C ASP A 33 -23.95 -9.94 -11.70
N LYS A 34 -22.72 -10.21 -11.25
CA LYS A 34 -21.81 -11.22 -11.80
C LYS A 34 -21.69 -12.44 -10.90
N ASP A 35 -22.66 -12.66 -10.01
CA ASP A 35 -22.71 -13.76 -9.03
C ASP A 35 -21.42 -13.87 -8.21
N PHE A 36 -20.92 -12.71 -7.75
CA PHE A 36 -19.62 -12.56 -7.09
C PHE A 36 -18.47 -13.24 -7.83
N PHE A 37 -18.49 -13.23 -9.17
CA PHE A 37 -17.44 -13.82 -10.02
C PHE A 37 -17.23 -15.33 -9.82
N ASP A 38 -18.31 -16.06 -9.50
CA ASP A 38 -18.27 -17.49 -9.16
C ASP A 38 -17.38 -17.79 -7.92
N LEU A 39 -17.11 -16.80 -7.09
CA LEU A 39 -16.37 -16.98 -5.84
C LEU A 39 -17.22 -17.76 -4.84
N PRO A 40 -16.61 -18.61 -3.98
CA PRO A 40 -17.34 -19.41 -2.99
C PRO A 40 -17.77 -18.55 -1.79
N MET A 41 -18.66 -17.60 -2.04
CA MET A 41 -19.21 -16.65 -1.08
C MET A 41 -20.67 -16.33 -1.41
N ASN A 42 -21.36 -15.64 -0.51
CA ASN A 42 -22.69 -15.10 -0.74
C ASN A 42 -22.82 -13.69 -0.13
N GLU A 43 -23.98 -13.07 -0.33
CA GLU A 43 -24.27 -11.71 0.17
C GLU A 43 -24.02 -11.53 1.67
N LYS A 44 -24.22 -12.57 2.50
CA LYS A 44 -24.05 -12.49 3.96
C LYS A 44 -22.59 -12.47 4.38
N ASP A 45 -21.67 -12.89 3.50
CA ASP A 45 -20.23 -12.85 3.77
C ASP A 45 -19.65 -11.44 3.57
N VAL A 46 -20.41 -10.54 2.92
CA VAL A 46 -19.96 -9.18 2.61
C VAL A 46 -20.10 -8.27 3.82
N ASP A 47 -18.95 -7.87 4.37
CA ASP A 47 -18.87 -6.73 5.28
C ASP A 47 -18.69 -5.43 4.47
N PHE A 48 -19.76 -4.64 4.38
CA PHE A 48 -19.75 -3.37 3.64
C PHE A 48 -18.72 -2.36 4.17
N SER A 49 -18.32 -2.48 5.44
CA SER A 49 -17.28 -1.63 6.02
C SER A 49 -15.91 -1.85 5.36
N TYR A 50 -15.65 -3.05 4.81
CA TYR A 50 -14.40 -3.32 4.10
C TYR A 50 -14.33 -2.54 2.79
N ILE A 51 -15.42 -2.53 2.01
CA ILE A 51 -15.49 -1.82 0.73
C ILE A 51 -15.31 -0.31 0.96
N THR A 52 -16.06 0.26 1.90
CA THR A 52 -15.97 1.69 2.23
C THR A 52 -14.59 2.07 2.78
N THR A 53 -13.97 1.22 3.59
CA THR A 53 -12.60 1.44 4.08
C THR A 53 -11.57 1.37 2.96
N ALA A 54 -11.70 0.41 2.05
CA ALA A 54 -10.82 0.23 0.90
C ALA A 54 -10.83 1.44 -0.03
N LEU A 55 -12.02 1.97 -0.34
CA LEU A 55 -12.16 3.22 -1.10
C LEU A 55 -11.63 4.45 -0.35
N GLY A 56 -11.39 4.36 0.96
CA GLY A 56 -10.67 5.38 1.71
C GLY A 56 -9.20 5.54 1.30
N TYR A 57 -8.62 4.54 0.62
CA TYR A 57 -7.21 4.45 0.28
C TYR A 57 -6.96 4.67 -1.22
N LYS A 58 -6.12 5.65 -1.54
CA LYS A 58 -5.89 6.10 -2.92
C LYS A 58 -5.37 5.01 -3.84
N ASN A 59 -4.40 4.20 -3.42
CA ASN A 59 -3.83 3.20 -4.33
C ASN A 59 -4.86 2.11 -4.65
N ILE A 60 -5.80 1.82 -3.73
CA ILE A 60 -6.89 0.88 -4.01
C ILE A 60 -7.89 1.49 -4.99
N THR A 61 -8.27 2.77 -4.83
CA THR A 61 -9.17 3.44 -5.79
C THR A 61 -8.55 3.50 -7.18
N ASP A 62 -7.28 3.87 -7.27
CA ASP A 62 -6.55 3.93 -8.55
C ASP A 62 -6.45 2.53 -9.18
N TRP A 63 -6.11 1.51 -8.39
CA TRP A 63 -5.97 0.12 -8.86
C TRP A 63 -7.29 -0.50 -9.33
N LEU A 64 -8.42 -0.08 -8.76
CA LEU A 64 -9.74 -0.43 -9.25
C LEU A 64 -10.15 0.34 -10.51
N GLY A 65 -9.37 1.33 -10.97
CA GLY A 65 -9.71 2.15 -12.13
C GLY A 65 -10.74 3.25 -11.85
N LEU A 66 -10.92 3.65 -10.59
CA LEU A 66 -11.82 4.75 -10.20
C LEU A 66 -11.08 6.09 -10.24
N GLU A 67 -11.77 7.17 -10.61
CA GLU A 67 -11.19 8.52 -10.57
C GLU A 67 -10.95 8.99 -9.12
N ASP A 68 -11.94 8.77 -8.25
CA ASP A 68 -11.82 8.97 -6.82
C ASP A 68 -12.86 8.12 -6.05
N ARG A 69 -12.86 8.22 -4.71
CA ARG A 69 -13.74 7.42 -3.86
C ARG A 69 -15.25 7.75 -3.93
N ASN A 70 -15.63 8.75 -4.69
CA ASN A 70 -17.00 9.17 -4.98
C ASN A 70 -17.35 9.03 -6.47
N ASP A 71 -16.52 8.33 -7.25
CA ASP A 71 -16.80 8.01 -8.65
C ASP A 71 -17.95 7.00 -8.77
N LEU A 72 -19.17 7.53 -8.75
CA LEU A 72 -20.39 6.74 -8.85
C LEU A 72 -20.52 5.98 -10.16
N ASP A 73 -20.07 6.57 -11.26
CA ASP A 73 -20.28 6.00 -12.58
C ASP A 73 -19.32 4.81 -12.79
N ALA A 74 -18.14 4.84 -12.16
CA ALA A 74 -17.14 3.79 -12.19
C ALA A 74 -16.84 3.30 -13.63
N LYS A 75 -16.79 4.24 -14.59
CA LYS A 75 -16.76 3.93 -16.03
C LYS A 75 -15.54 3.12 -16.45
N ASN A 76 -14.42 3.34 -15.78
CA ASN A 76 -13.14 2.70 -16.04
C ASN A 76 -12.83 1.58 -15.04
N LEU A 77 -13.85 1.10 -14.31
CA LEU A 77 -13.70 0.06 -13.30
C LEU A 77 -13.05 -1.19 -13.90
N ASP A 78 -11.94 -1.59 -13.32
CA ASP A 78 -11.25 -2.83 -13.64
C ASP A 78 -11.97 -3.99 -12.93
N ILE A 79 -12.75 -4.74 -13.71
CA ILE A 79 -13.55 -5.87 -13.24
C ILE A 79 -12.67 -7.02 -12.72
N GLU A 80 -11.48 -7.22 -13.28
CA GLU A 80 -10.57 -8.24 -12.78
C GLU A 80 -9.98 -7.88 -11.42
N ASN A 81 -9.71 -6.60 -11.18
CA ASN A 81 -9.22 -6.14 -9.89
C ASN A 81 -10.35 -6.10 -8.85
N LEU A 82 -11.59 -5.78 -9.28
CA LEU A 82 -12.76 -5.93 -8.42
C LEU A 82 -12.96 -7.39 -7.98
N ASN A 83 -12.83 -8.35 -8.89
CA ASN A 83 -12.89 -9.78 -8.56
C ASN A 83 -11.82 -10.14 -7.51
N LYS A 84 -10.55 -9.78 -7.75
CA LYS A 84 -9.46 -10.02 -6.81
C LYS A 84 -9.74 -9.38 -5.44
N LEU A 85 -10.27 -8.16 -5.41
CA LEU A 85 -10.63 -7.48 -4.16
C LEU A 85 -11.66 -8.28 -3.37
N PHE A 86 -12.75 -8.70 -3.99
CA PHE A 86 -13.80 -9.51 -3.35
C PHE A 86 -13.25 -10.86 -2.88
N ALA A 87 -12.43 -11.51 -3.70
CA ALA A 87 -11.76 -12.75 -3.32
C ALA A 87 -10.88 -12.57 -2.07
N TRP A 88 -10.09 -11.49 -2.00
CA TRP A 88 -9.22 -11.24 -0.85
C TRP A 88 -9.99 -10.84 0.42
N PHE A 89 -11.16 -10.21 0.26
CA PHE A 89 -11.95 -9.67 1.36
C PHE A 89 -12.84 -10.73 2.01
N PHE A 90 -13.48 -11.57 1.21
CA PHE A 90 -14.64 -12.34 1.67
C PHE A 90 -14.53 -13.84 1.44
N VAL A 91 -13.65 -14.30 0.55
CA VAL A 91 -13.44 -15.74 0.38
C VAL A 91 -12.60 -16.28 1.54
N ARG A 92 -13.18 -17.25 2.24
CA ARG A 92 -12.54 -17.92 3.37
C ARG A 92 -11.77 -19.15 2.91
N ASP A 93 -10.61 -19.38 3.51
CA ASP A 93 -9.81 -20.57 3.31
C ASP A 93 -10.33 -21.77 4.13
N GLN A 94 -9.57 -22.87 4.15
CA GLN A 94 -9.94 -24.07 4.91
C GLN A 94 -9.96 -23.85 6.43
N GLN A 95 -9.30 -22.81 6.92
CA GLN A 95 -9.26 -22.42 8.33
C GLN A 95 -10.37 -21.41 8.67
N GLY A 96 -11.12 -20.93 7.67
CA GLY A 96 -12.19 -19.96 7.84
C GLY A 96 -11.70 -18.50 7.76
N GLU A 97 -10.44 -18.27 7.42
CA GLU A 97 -9.82 -16.94 7.36
C GLU A 97 -9.82 -16.38 5.94
N THR A 98 -9.94 -15.06 5.80
CA THR A 98 -9.79 -14.37 4.51
C THR A 98 -8.36 -13.87 4.36
N ILE A 99 -7.91 -13.59 3.13
CA ILE A 99 -6.54 -13.11 2.88
C ILE A 99 -6.25 -11.80 3.61
N ILE A 100 -7.24 -10.92 3.72
CA ILE A 100 -7.12 -9.65 4.44
C ILE A 100 -7.22 -9.82 5.95
N GLY A 101 -7.99 -10.82 6.41
CA GLY A 101 -8.32 -11.03 7.82
C GLY A 101 -9.09 -9.84 8.37
N GLU A 102 -8.42 -8.96 9.11
CA GLU A 102 -9.01 -7.76 9.74
C GLU A 102 -8.86 -6.50 8.88
N SER A 103 -9.60 -5.43 9.23
CA SER A 103 -9.50 -4.09 8.61
C SER A 103 -8.06 -3.54 8.51
N ARG A 104 -7.14 -3.93 9.40
CA ARG A 104 -5.71 -3.54 9.31
C ARG A 104 -5.02 -4.09 8.07
N GLY A 105 -5.45 -5.24 7.56
CA GLY A 105 -4.97 -5.82 6.30
C GLY A 105 -5.25 -4.92 5.10
N ILE A 106 -6.32 -4.12 5.14
CA ILE A 106 -6.65 -3.17 4.06
C ILE A 106 -5.56 -2.09 3.90
N LYS A 107 -4.95 -1.66 5.00
CA LYS A 107 -3.81 -0.71 4.95
C LYS A 107 -2.60 -1.33 4.24
N LYS A 108 -2.32 -2.62 4.49
CA LYS A 108 -1.26 -3.36 3.79
C LYS A 108 -1.61 -3.55 2.33
N LEU A 109 -2.87 -3.91 2.04
CA LEU A 109 -3.36 -4.04 0.69
C LEU A 109 -3.17 -2.76 -0.13
N ASN A 110 -3.44 -1.59 0.44
CA ASN A 110 -3.17 -0.31 -0.22
C ASN A 110 -1.70 -0.16 -0.67
N LYS A 111 -0.74 -0.69 0.10
CA LYS A 111 0.67 -0.71 -0.33
C LYS A 111 0.92 -1.81 -1.38
N ILE A 112 0.27 -2.97 -1.24
CA ILE A 112 0.38 -4.10 -2.17
C ILE A 112 -0.08 -3.74 -3.57
N VAL A 113 -1.27 -3.17 -3.72
CA VAL A 113 -1.84 -2.86 -5.03
C VAL A 113 -1.07 -1.77 -5.79
N ALA A 114 -0.17 -1.05 -5.12
CA ALA A 114 0.72 -0.09 -5.75
C ALA A 114 1.97 -0.72 -6.40
N SER A 115 2.26 -2.00 -6.12
CA SER A 115 3.41 -2.74 -6.67
C SER A 115 2.95 -3.98 -7.41
N HIS A 116 3.25 -4.04 -8.71
CA HIS A 116 2.91 -5.21 -9.53
C HIS A 116 3.53 -6.51 -8.98
N ALA A 117 4.78 -6.46 -8.52
CA ALA A 117 5.44 -7.61 -7.92
C ALA A 117 4.77 -8.10 -6.63
N ALA A 118 4.24 -7.17 -5.81
CA ALA A 118 3.52 -7.53 -4.61
C ALA A 118 2.14 -8.12 -4.89
N VAL A 119 1.41 -7.58 -5.88
CA VAL A 119 0.15 -8.15 -6.35
C VAL A 119 0.37 -9.57 -6.86
N ASP A 120 1.39 -9.76 -7.70
CA ASP A 120 1.76 -11.08 -8.23
C ASP A 120 2.13 -12.07 -7.12
N ASN A 121 2.85 -11.63 -6.09
CA ASN A 121 3.11 -12.46 -4.92
C ASN A 121 1.80 -12.79 -4.20
N LEU A 122 0.92 -11.82 -3.93
CA LEU A 122 -0.35 -12.05 -3.22
C LEU A 122 -1.24 -13.07 -3.94
N ILE A 123 -1.31 -13.01 -5.27
CA ILE A 123 -2.06 -13.95 -6.09
C ILE A 123 -1.51 -15.38 -5.92
N LYS A 124 -0.18 -15.54 -5.84
CA LYS A 124 0.49 -16.84 -5.75
C LYS A 124 0.51 -17.40 -4.33
N SER A 125 0.92 -16.60 -3.35
CA SER A 125 1.14 -17.01 -1.96
C SER A 125 -0.16 -17.04 -1.16
N LYS A 126 -1.17 -16.24 -1.55
CA LYS A 126 -2.38 -15.96 -0.76
C LYS A 126 -2.05 -15.48 0.66
N ASN A 127 -0.86 -14.90 0.85
CA ASN A 127 -0.37 -14.45 2.14
C ASN A 127 -0.09 -12.94 2.07
N ILE A 128 -0.91 -12.17 2.77
CA ILE A 128 -0.80 -10.71 2.78
C ILE A 128 0.50 -10.22 3.42
N GLU A 129 1.01 -10.92 4.43
CA GLU A 129 2.28 -10.56 5.08
C GLU A 129 3.45 -10.76 4.13
N GLU A 130 3.46 -11.87 3.39
CA GLU A 130 4.48 -12.14 2.39
C GLU A 130 4.42 -11.13 1.25
N ALA A 131 3.23 -10.90 0.69
CA ALA A 131 3.03 -9.92 -0.38
C ALA A 131 3.44 -8.51 0.05
N TYR A 132 3.17 -8.14 1.31
CA TYR A 132 3.58 -6.86 1.86
C TYR A 132 5.09 -6.65 1.81
N LEU A 133 5.92 -7.70 1.91
CA LEU A 133 7.38 -7.58 1.79
C LEU A 133 7.82 -7.09 0.39
N TYR A 134 7.04 -7.38 -0.64
CA TYR A 134 7.30 -6.99 -2.03
C TYR A 134 6.78 -5.59 -2.39
N THR A 135 6.24 -4.84 -1.41
CA THR A 135 5.60 -3.52 -1.61
C THR A 135 6.53 -2.31 -1.55
N ASN A 136 7.85 -2.53 -1.58
CA ASN A 136 8.91 -1.53 -1.36
C ASN A 136 9.34 -1.35 0.10
N GLY A 137 9.14 -2.36 0.96
CA GLY A 137 9.74 -2.36 2.30
C GLY A 137 11.28 -2.22 2.29
N GLN A 138 11.96 -2.54 1.19
CA GLN A 138 13.42 -2.36 1.06
C GLN A 138 13.84 -0.96 0.61
N GLU A 139 13.03 -0.28 -0.21
CA GLU A 139 13.37 1.04 -0.76
C GLU A 139 13.04 2.16 0.23
N GLU A 140 11.85 2.12 0.85
CA GLU A 140 11.49 3.04 1.94
C GLU A 140 12.44 2.83 3.15
N ALA A 141 12.82 1.59 3.47
CA ALA A 141 13.78 1.31 4.54
C ALA A 141 15.22 1.72 4.19
N LEU A 142 15.64 1.62 2.92
CA LEU A 142 16.94 2.10 2.47
C LEU A 142 17.01 3.63 2.61
N GLU A 143 15.97 4.34 2.20
CA GLU A 143 15.88 5.79 2.34
C GLU A 143 15.92 6.22 3.82
N GLU A 144 15.17 5.56 4.70
CA GLU A 144 15.23 5.82 6.15
C GLU A 144 16.62 5.53 6.74
N ALA A 145 17.28 4.44 6.32
CA ALA A 145 18.61 4.07 6.78
C ALA A 145 19.70 5.06 6.31
N LEU A 146 19.61 5.55 5.06
CA LEU A 146 20.51 6.57 4.52
C LEU A 146 20.37 7.89 5.28
N ASN A 147 19.14 8.33 5.56
CA ASN A 147 18.86 9.53 6.35
C ASN A 147 19.44 9.43 7.78
N LEU A 148 19.30 8.27 8.42
CA LEU A 148 19.89 8.02 9.75
C LEU A 148 21.42 8.04 9.72
N ALA A 149 22.03 7.42 8.71
CA ALA A 149 23.49 7.42 8.54
C ALA A 149 24.03 8.84 8.31
N GLU A 150 23.37 9.63 7.46
CA GLU A 150 23.75 11.03 7.20
C GLU A 150 23.70 11.87 8.47
N SER A 151 22.62 11.76 9.25
CA SER A 151 22.48 12.50 10.51
C SER A 151 23.57 12.14 11.52
N SER A 152 23.92 10.86 11.62
CA SER A 152 24.98 10.37 12.52
C SER A 152 26.36 10.88 12.11
N LEU A 153 26.66 10.89 10.81
CA LEU A 153 27.93 11.42 10.29
C LEU A 153 28.08 12.92 10.53
N LYS A 154 26.99 13.70 10.43
CA LYS A 154 26.98 15.14 10.79
C LYS A 154 27.34 15.35 12.26
N VAL A 155 26.76 14.55 13.17
CA VAL A 155 27.10 14.60 14.61
C VAL A 155 28.58 14.27 14.85
N VAL A 156 29.10 13.22 14.21
CA VAL A 156 30.52 12.85 14.31
C VAL A 156 31.42 13.99 13.82
N TRP A 157 31.08 14.60 12.68
CA TRP A 157 31.81 15.73 12.12
C TRP A 157 31.88 16.91 13.10
N ASP A 158 30.74 17.29 13.70
CA ASP A 158 30.69 18.37 14.68
C ASP A 158 31.55 18.09 15.92
N MET A 159 31.66 16.82 16.34
CA MET A 159 32.52 16.40 17.45
C MET A 159 34.01 16.43 17.08
N LEU A 160 34.37 16.10 15.83
CA LEU A 160 35.74 16.17 15.36
C LEU A 160 36.25 17.62 15.34
N LEU A 161 35.43 18.58 14.94
CA LEU A 161 35.79 20.01 14.93
C LEU A 161 36.13 20.56 16.33
N LYS A 162 35.63 19.92 17.38
CA LYS A 162 35.81 20.33 18.78
C LYS A 162 36.98 19.61 19.47
N ASN A 163 37.60 18.64 18.80
CA ASN A 163 38.67 17.81 19.36
C ASN A 163 39.93 17.94 18.50
N ASN A 164 41.10 17.94 19.15
CA ASN A 164 42.40 18.13 18.50
C ASN A 164 43.39 16.97 18.75
N LYS A 165 42.91 15.88 19.37
CA LYS A 165 43.65 14.64 19.59
C LYS A 165 42.74 13.45 19.30
N PHE A 166 43.26 12.51 18.51
CA PHE A 166 42.54 11.30 18.10
C PHE A 166 43.39 10.08 18.40
N THR A 167 42.72 8.99 18.76
CA THR A 167 43.34 7.68 19.01
C THR A 167 43.45 6.89 17.70
N GLU A 168 44.41 5.97 17.61
CA GLU A 168 44.54 5.05 16.47
C GLU A 168 43.24 4.27 16.21
N ARG A 169 42.49 3.93 17.27
CA ARG A 169 41.18 3.29 17.15
C ARG A 169 40.17 4.20 16.44
N GLN A 170 40.12 5.48 16.77
CA GLN A 170 39.23 6.44 16.11
C GLN A 170 39.60 6.63 14.63
N GLU A 171 40.90 6.69 14.32
CA GLU A 171 41.39 6.75 12.94
C GLU A 171 41.01 5.49 12.14
N SER A 172 41.19 4.31 12.73
CA SER A 172 40.78 3.04 12.10
C SER A 172 39.27 3.00 11.82
N HIS A 173 38.43 3.46 12.74
CA HIS A 173 36.97 3.52 12.53
C HIS A 173 36.59 4.51 11.42
N ALA A 174 37.26 5.66 11.33
CA ALA A 174 37.03 6.64 10.27
C ALA A 174 37.36 6.08 8.88
N ASN A 175 38.45 5.31 8.77
CA ASN A 175 38.83 4.63 7.52
C ASN A 175 37.78 3.60 7.08
N GLU A 176 37.25 2.81 8.01
CA GLU A 176 36.20 1.83 7.71
C GLU A 176 34.91 2.51 7.24
N ILE A 177 34.48 3.59 7.92
CA ILE A 177 33.33 4.39 7.52
C ILE A 177 33.50 4.92 6.09
N SER A 178 34.69 5.45 5.75
CA SER A 178 34.98 5.95 4.40
C SER A 178 34.90 4.84 3.34
N SER A 179 35.42 3.64 3.66
CA SER A 179 35.36 2.47 2.78
C SER A 179 33.91 2.05 2.49
N ILE A 180 33.07 1.96 3.53
CA ILE A 180 31.66 1.57 3.40
C ILE A 180 30.88 2.62 2.61
N ALA A 181 31.04 3.91 2.91
CA ALA A 181 30.34 4.98 2.20
C ALA A 181 30.65 4.98 0.69
N ARG A 182 31.91 4.71 0.31
CA ARG A 182 32.30 4.59 -1.11
C ARG A 182 31.66 3.39 -1.80
N LYS A 183 31.56 2.24 -1.11
CA LYS A 183 30.92 1.03 -1.65
C LYS A 183 29.42 1.27 -1.90
N ILE A 184 28.73 1.88 -0.94
CA ILE A 184 27.31 2.25 -1.06
C ILE A 184 27.10 3.14 -2.28
N LYS A 185 27.90 4.21 -2.41
CA LYS A 185 27.81 5.13 -3.55
C LYS A 185 27.98 4.42 -4.89
N ARG A 186 29.06 3.64 -5.05
CA ARG A 186 29.36 2.94 -6.31
C ARG A 186 28.24 1.99 -6.71
N HIS A 187 27.73 1.22 -5.76
CA HIS A 187 26.65 0.27 -6.04
C HIS A 187 25.38 0.95 -6.55
N ILE A 188 25.04 2.14 -6.03
CA ILE A 188 23.90 2.94 -6.51
C ILE A 188 24.18 3.53 -7.90
N GLU A 189 25.41 3.96 -8.18
CA GLU A 189 25.79 4.47 -9.50
C GLU A 189 25.74 3.37 -10.56
N ASP A 190 26.31 2.20 -10.28
CA ASP A 190 26.32 1.04 -11.18
C ASP A 190 24.88 0.58 -11.51
N ALA A 191 24.02 0.45 -10.49
CA ALA A 191 22.63 0.02 -10.69
C ALA A 191 21.82 1.01 -11.56
N ARG A 192 22.14 2.31 -11.51
CA ARG A 192 21.47 3.35 -12.32
C ARG A 192 22.00 3.44 -13.76
N GLU A 193 23.21 2.96 -14.01
CA GLU A 193 23.77 2.88 -15.37
C GLU A 193 23.21 1.67 -16.12
N ASP A 194 22.96 0.56 -15.42
CA ASP A 194 22.34 -0.65 -16.00
C ASP A 194 20.85 -0.46 -16.37
N GLU A 195 20.18 0.53 -15.79
CA GLU A 195 18.77 0.90 -16.08
C GLU A 195 18.60 1.90 -17.26
N ARG A 196 19.70 2.41 -17.83
CA ARG A 196 19.71 3.39 -18.94
C ARG A 196 19.93 2.76 -20.31
#